data_AF-A0A1W1CBQ9-F1
#
_entry.id   AF-A0A1W1CBQ9-F1
#
_cell.length_a   1.000
_cell.length_b   1.000
_cell.length_c   1.000
_cell.angle_alpha   90.00
_cell.angle_beta   90.00
_cell.angle_gamma   90.00
#
_symmetry.space_group_name_H-M   'P 1'
#
loop_
_entity.id
_entity.type
_entity.pdbx_description
1 polymer ?
#
loop_
_entity_poly.entity_id
_entity_poly.type
_entity_poly.pdbx_seq_one_letter_code
_entity_poly.pdbx_strand_id
1 'polypeptide(L)'
;MGKDKLLLIVGVRVKDLPKNRALRYEDTEIIDLQPVKKSTGEIVHEQIKEATKKTGKPRAIVSDMGSDIKLGIEKFQEKSSNTVHVYDLKHKIALLIKGIVESDKEWSEFKLFANFVVKKLQNTEIAGYRPPKQKEKARYMNIEDLVRWGDKILIKYENLQNTKTKTDDEIKLESIIKDVAQLEKSIEAWSEMVVVFELIERFMNIHGLQQDSYEKFYELHGYKLLSLKTAEAKGLATQILSFIKEQQKVCNENERLLHSSQLIESLFGKLKFLEKEQSKSSFTNLILSVGAMVSKTTTTGLKKALETVNVDMINKWSKKKIGTTIQAQRKELYGLERVEQNRDSKVSLKVA
;
A
#
# COMPACT_ATOMS: atom_id res chain seq x y z
N MET A 1 -8.39 -1.54 12.66
CA MET A 1 -7.47 -0.39 12.80
C MET A 1 -7.80 0.25 14.13
N GLY A 2 -6.80 0.44 14.99
CA GLY A 2 -6.98 1.17 16.25
C GLY A 2 -7.38 2.63 15.98
N LYS A 3 -7.71 3.38 17.05
CA LYS A 3 -8.06 4.81 16.95
C LYS A 3 -6.89 5.70 16.49
N ASP A 4 -5.66 5.19 16.58
CA ASP A 4 -4.46 5.94 16.23
C ASP A 4 -4.08 5.77 14.75
N LYS A 5 -3.75 6.90 14.10
CA LYS A 5 -3.16 7.00 12.76
C LYS A 5 -1.66 7.32 12.91
N LEU A 6 -0.87 7.06 11.87
CA LEU A 6 0.55 7.38 11.83
C LEU A 6 0.83 8.22 10.59
N LEU A 7 1.19 9.49 10.79
CA LEU A 7 1.74 10.30 9.71
C LEU A 7 3.22 9.97 9.56
N LEU A 8 3.62 9.66 8.32
CA LEU A 8 5.00 9.45 7.95
C LEU A 8 5.36 10.44 6.84
N ILE A 9 6.42 11.22 7.06
CA ILE A 9 7.00 12.11 6.05
C ILE A 9 8.40 11.61 5.75
N VAL A 10 8.59 11.19 4.50
CA VAL A 10 9.87 10.74 3.95
C VAL A 10 10.33 11.76 2.92
N GLY A 11 11.62 12.09 2.92
CA GLY A 11 12.21 13.07 2.04
C GLY A 11 13.35 12.51 1.20
N VAL A 12 13.54 13.12 0.03
CA VAL A 12 14.73 12.98 -0.81
C VAL A 12 15.01 14.34 -1.44
N ARG A 13 16.28 14.71 -1.58
CA ARG A 13 16.66 15.93 -2.29
C ARG A 13 16.51 15.71 -3.79
N VAL A 14 15.95 16.68 -4.50
CA VAL A 14 15.74 16.60 -5.96
C VAL A 14 17.05 16.27 -6.70
N LYS A 15 18.17 16.90 -6.30
CA LYS A 15 19.50 16.64 -6.87
C LYS A 15 20.00 15.21 -6.68
N ASP A 16 19.51 14.53 -5.64
CA ASP A 16 19.92 13.17 -5.25
C ASP A 16 18.93 12.11 -5.80
N LEU A 17 17.88 12.52 -6.54
CA LEU A 17 16.95 11.58 -7.16
C LEU A 17 17.71 10.65 -8.14
N PRO A 18 17.45 9.33 -8.11
CA PRO A 18 18.18 8.40 -8.94
C PRO A 18 17.89 8.60 -10.43
N LYS A 19 18.91 8.50 -11.28
CA LYS A 19 18.77 8.48 -12.74
C LYS A 19 18.73 7.03 -13.23
N ASN A 20 17.83 6.72 -14.16
CA ASN A 20 17.72 5.41 -14.82
C ASN A 20 17.42 4.22 -13.91
N ARG A 21 16.87 4.46 -12.71
CA ARG A 21 16.36 3.40 -11.82
C ARG A 21 15.28 3.96 -10.91
N ALA A 22 14.45 3.08 -10.37
CA ALA A 22 13.48 3.42 -9.35
C ALA A 22 14.13 3.86 -8.02
N LEU A 23 13.36 4.61 -7.23
CA LEU A 23 13.71 5.04 -5.87
C LEU A 23 13.82 3.84 -4.93
N ARG A 24 14.90 3.80 -4.14
CA ARG A 24 15.13 2.79 -3.09
C ARG A 24 14.97 3.43 -1.71
N TYR A 25 14.80 2.61 -0.68
CA TYR A 25 14.71 3.12 0.70
C TYR A 25 15.95 3.93 1.09
N GLU A 26 17.14 3.47 0.71
CA GLU A 26 18.41 4.13 1.03
C GLU A 26 18.64 5.48 0.33
N ASP A 27 17.78 5.84 -0.64
CA ASP A 27 17.79 7.16 -1.28
C ASP A 27 17.00 8.19 -0.46
N THR A 28 16.31 7.76 0.60
CA THR A 28 15.36 8.56 1.36
C THR A 28 15.72 8.69 2.83
N GLU A 29 15.21 9.73 3.48
CA GLU A 29 15.37 9.97 4.91
C GLU A 29 14.02 10.23 5.58
N ILE A 30 13.85 9.78 6.83
CA ILE A 30 12.67 10.14 7.62
C ILE A 30 12.80 11.59 8.06
N ILE A 31 11.88 12.44 7.59
CA ILE A 31 11.76 13.82 8.07
C ILE A 31 10.89 13.86 9.33
N ASP A 32 9.77 13.13 9.31
CA ASP A 32 8.89 13.06 10.45
C ASP A 32 8.12 11.74 10.55
N LEU A 33 7.80 11.38 11.79
CA LEU A 33 7.04 10.18 12.15
C LEU A 33 6.19 10.51 13.37
N GLN A 34 4.89 10.67 13.16
CA GLN A 34 3.97 11.17 14.18
C GLN A 34 2.75 10.26 14.35
N PRO A 35 2.62 9.52 15.46
CA PRO A 35 1.36 8.91 15.84
C PRO A 35 0.36 10.02 16.20
N VAL A 36 -0.84 9.98 15.62
CA VAL A 36 -1.90 10.97 15.82
C VAL A 36 -3.24 10.30 16.09
N LYS A 37 -4.00 10.83 17.05
CA LYS A 37 -5.36 10.34 17.37
C LYS A 37 -6.42 10.84 16.39
N LYS A 38 -6.16 12.00 15.77
CA LYS A 38 -7.01 12.64 14.77
C LYS A 38 -6.12 13.16 13.65
N SER A 39 -6.60 13.09 12.42
CA SER A 39 -5.94 13.65 11.25
C SER A 39 -6.98 14.51 10.53
N THR A 40 -6.73 15.81 10.50
CA THR A 40 -7.53 16.83 9.80
C THR A 40 -6.57 17.68 8.94
N GLY A 41 -7.10 18.46 8.01
CA GLY A 41 -6.28 19.34 7.17
C GLY A 41 -5.40 20.31 7.97
N GLU A 42 -5.91 20.84 9.08
CA GLU A 42 -5.16 21.73 9.98
C GLU A 42 -3.99 21.00 10.65
N ILE A 43 -4.23 19.77 11.11
CA ILE A 43 -3.19 18.94 11.75
C ILE A 43 -2.11 18.62 10.71
N VAL A 44 -2.49 18.19 9.51
CA VAL A 44 -1.53 17.88 8.44
C VAL A 44 -0.73 19.13 8.04
N HIS A 45 -1.38 20.29 7.90
CA HIS A 45 -0.71 21.55 7.58
C HIS A 45 0.37 21.92 8.61
N GLU A 46 0.05 21.84 9.91
CA GLU A 46 1.04 22.11 10.95
C GLU A 46 2.17 21.06 10.95
N GLN A 47 1.86 19.79 10.70
CA GLN A 47 2.88 18.75 10.58
C GLN A 47 3.83 18.98 9.40
N ILE A 48 3.31 19.43 8.25
CA ILE A 48 4.13 19.84 7.09
C ILE A 48 5.01 21.04 7.48
N LYS A 49 4.48 22.04 8.18
CA LYS A 49 5.26 23.20 8.65
C LYS A 49 6.37 22.82 9.64
N GLU A 50 6.12 21.90 10.56
CA GLU A 50 7.17 21.39 11.44
C GLU A 50 8.24 20.59 10.68
N ALA A 51 7.84 19.83 9.65
CA ALA A 51 8.78 19.15 8.78
C ALA A 51 9.66 20.14 8.00
N THR A 52 9.11 21.25 7.51
CA THR A 52 9.89 22.25 6.76
C THR A 52 10.90 23.01 7.61
N LYS A 53 10.74 23.05 8.94
CA LYS A 53 11.79 23.58 9.84
C LYS A 53 13.07 22.72 9.82
N LYS A 54 12.95 21.44 9.50
CA LYS A 54 14.08 20.48 9.47
C LYS A 54 14.81 20.50 8.11
N THR A 55 14.07 20.63 7.02
CA THR A 55 14.61 20.45 5.65
C THR A 55 14.53 21.68 4.76
N GLY A 56 13.84 22.74 5.19
CA GLY A 56 13.37 23.80 4.30
C GLY A 56 12.07 23.45 3.57
N LYS A 57 11.60 24.36 2.72
CA LYS A 57 10.36 24.20 1.95
C LYS A 57 10.55 23.14 0.85
N PRO A 58 9.67 22.12 0.73
CA PRO A 58 9.78 21.13 -0.32
C PRO A 58 9.38 21.72 -1.68
N ARG A 59 10.06 21.27 -2.73
CA ARG A 59 9.67 21.60 -4.11
C ARG A 59 8.38 20.89 -4.52
N ALA A 60 8.23 19.62 -4.15
CA ALA A 60 7.02 18.83 -4.39
C ALA A 60 6.64 18.01 -3.16
N ILE A 61 5.35 17.84 -2.94
CA ILE A 61 4.78 16.90 -1.97
C ILE A 61 4.01 15.86 -2.77
N VAL A 62 4.34 14.58 -2.60
CA VAL A 62 3.66 13.47 -3.26
C VAL A 62 2.80 12.73 -2.25
N SER A 63 1.52 12.60 -2.52
CA SER A 63 0.60 11.86 -1.65
C SER A 63 -0.61 11.34 -2.42
N ASP A 64 -1.41 10.50 -1.76
CA ASP A 64 -2.80 10.32 -2.18
C ASP A 64 -3.60 11.62 -2.00
N MET A 65 -4.78 11.68 -2.61
CA MET A 65 -5.72 12.80 -2.46
C MET A 65 -6.69 12.57 -1.28
N GLY A 66 -6.22 11.92 -0.21
CA GLY A 66 -6.96 11.82 1.04
C GLY A 66 -7.38 13.21 1.52
N SER A 67 -8.63 13.36 1.98
CA SER A 67 -9.21 14.69 2.22
C SER A 67 -8.45 15.50 3.27
N ASP A 68 -7.94 14.86 4.33
CA ASP A 68 -7.08 15.48 5.34
C ASP A 68 -5.72 15.91 4.75
N ILE A 69 -5.08 15.05 3.97
CA ILE A 69 -3.78 15.36 3.35
C ILE A 69 -3.91 16.48 2.32
N LYS A 70 -4.90 16.38 1.42
CA LYS A 70 -5.18 17.37 0.38
C LYS A 70 -5.42 18.76 0.98
N LEU A 71 -6.33 18.87 1.95
CA LEU A 71 -6.62 20.15 2.60
C LEU A 71 -5.39 20.72 3.33
N GLY A 72 -4.57 19.86 3.94
CA GLY A 72 -3.34 20.29 4.61
C GLY A 72 -2.28 20.83 3.65
N ILE A 73 -2.16 20.21 2.47
CA ILE A 73 -1.24 20.65 1.42
C ILE A 73 -1.76 21.93 0.74
N GLU A 74 -3.05 22.03 0.42
CA GLU A 74 -3.64 23.25 -0.15
C GLU A 74 -3.39 24.47 0.76
N LYS A 75 -3.64 24.33 2.07
CA LYS A 75 -3.32 25.37 3.07
C LYS A 75 -1.83 25.71 3.13
N PHE A 76 -0.96 24.72 2.93
CA PHE A 76 0.48 24.94 2.88
C PHE A 76 0.88 25.75 1.63
N GLN A 77 0.27 25.45 0.48
CA GLN A 77 0.55 26.11 -0.80
C GLN A 77 0.11 27.58 -0.82
N GLU A 78 -0.95 27.97 -0.08
CA GLU A 78 -1.34 29.38 0.11
C GLU A 78 -0.18 30.26 0.59
N LYS A 79 0.77 29.70 1.36
CA LYS A 79 1.95 30.40 1.91
C LYS A 79 3.27 30.01 1.24
N SER A 80 3.22 29.09 0.27
CA SER A 80 4.40 28.53 -0.41
C SER A 80 4.10 28.33 -1.89
N SER A 81 4.17 29.41 -2.66
CA SER A 81 3.84 29.42 -4.10
C SER A 81 4.68 28.47 -4.95
N ASN A 82 5.86 28.05 -4.47
CA ASN A 82 6.77 27.19 -5.23
C ASN A 82 6.63 25.68 -4.92
N THR A 83 5.79 25.31 -3.95
CA THR A 83 5.54 23.90 -3.61
C THR A 83 4.37 23.36 -4.43
N VAL A 84 4.59 22.28 -5.18
CA VAL A 84 3.53 21.61 -5.94
C VAL A 84 3.03 20.36 -5.23
N HIS A 85 1.73 20.10 -5.33
CA HIS A 85 1.14 18.83 -4.92
C HIS A 85 1.09 17.90 -6.13
N VAL A 86 1.85 16.82 -6.08
CA VAL A 86 1.84 15.78 -7.11
C VAL A 86 1.01 14.61 -6.60
N TYR A 87 0.01 14.20 -7.39
CA TYR A 87 -0.85 13.09 -7.01
C TYR A 87 -0.11 11.77 -7.27
N ASP A 88 -0.10 10.88 -6.27
CA ASP A 88 0.38 9.52 -6.38
C ASP A 88 -0.30 8.74 -7.51
N LEU A 89 0.51 8.40 -8.51
CA LEU A 89 0.12 7.64 -9.69
C LEU A 89 -0.51 6.29 -9.35
N LYS A 90 0.02 5.53 -8.39
CA LYS A 90 -0.52 4.18 -8.08
C LYS A 90 -1.94 4.27 -7.54
N HIS A 91 -2.18 5.25 -6.65
CA HIS A 91 -3.52 5.53 -6.15
C HIS A 91 -4.48 5.98 -7.26
N LYS A 92 -4.02 6.84 -8.18
CA LYS A 92 -4.82 7.24 -9.34
C LYS A 92 -5.15 6.06 -10.25
N ILE A 93 -4.19 5.19 -10.55
CA ILE A 93 -4.39 3.97 -11.35
C ILE A 93 -5.44 3.07 -10.68
N ALA A 94 -5.31 2.81 -9.38
CA ALA A 94 -6.27 2.01 -8.64
C ALA A 94 -7.68 2.60 -8.67
N LEU A 95 -7.82 3.93 -8.63
CA LEU A 95 -9.10 4.61 -8.76
C LEU A 95 -9.70 4.46 -10.17
N LEU A 96 -8.89 4.58 -11.22
CA LEU A 96 -9.33 4.39 -12.61
C LEU A 96 -9.77 2.95 -12.85
N ILE A 97 -8.97 1.96 -12.42
CA ILE A 97 -9.31 0.54 -12.51
C ILE A 97 -10.61 0.26 -11.77
N LYS A 98 -10.76 0.76 -10.54
CA LYS A 98 -12.00 0.65 -9.77
C LYS A 98 -13.20 1.13 -10.58
N GLY A 99 -13.09 2.30 -11.22
CA GLY A 99 -14.16 2.85 -12.04
C GLY A 99 -14.53 1.97 -13.25
N ILE A 100 -13.57 1.24 -13.82
CA ILE A 100 -13.81 0.31 -14.92
C ILE A 100 -14.49 -0.97 -14.43
N VAL A 101 -13.94 -1.61 -13.38
CA VAL A 101 -14.33 -2.97 -12.98
C VAL A 101 -15.52 -3.02 -12.01
N GLU A 102 -15.87 -1.93 -11.31
CA GLU A 102 -17.00 -1.96 -10.38
C GLU A 102 -18.37 -1.97 -11.06
N SER A 103 -18.47 -1.36 -12.24
CA SER A 103 -19.66 -1.44 -13.10
C SER A 103 -19.74 -2.73 -13.92
N ASP A 104 -18.67 -3.53 -13.92
CA ASP A 104 -18.57 -4.75 -14.71
C ASP A 104 -19.21 -5.94 -13.97
N LYS A 105 -20.21 -6.54 -14.63
CA LYS A 105 -20.90 -7.73 -14.12
C LYS A 105 -19.97 -8.94 -14.07
N GLU A 106 -19.12 -9.11 -15.07
CA GLU A 106 -18.19 -10.25 -15.18
C GLU A 106 -17.12 -10.16 -14.10
N TRP A 107 -16.69 -8.95 -13.71
CA TRP A 107 -15.81 -8.77 -12.54
C TRP A 107 -16.46 -9.23 -11.24
N SER A 108 -17.76 -9.01 -11.09
CA SER A 108 -18.52 -9.48 -9.93
C SER A 108 -18.67 -11.00 -9.92
N GLU A 109 -18.93 -11.61 -11.07
CA GLU A 109 -18.95 -13.06 -11.27
C GLU A 109 -17.56 -13.68 -11.00
N PHE A 110 -16.49 -13.05 -11.46
CA PHE A 110 -15.11 -13.49 -11.21
C PHE A 110 -14.75 -13.48 -9.71
N LYS A 111 -15.17 -12.45 -8.96
CA LYS A 111 -14.98 -12.43 -7.49
C LYS A 111 -15.76 -13.56 -6.80
N LEU A 112 -16.98 -13.86 -7.26
CA LEU A 112 -17.77 -14.97 -6.72
C LEU A 112 -17.11 -16.31 -7.02
N PHE A 113 -16.62 -16.48 -8.24
CA PHE A 113 -15.83 -17.64 -8.67
C PHE A 113 -14.58 -17.82 -7.81
N ALA A 114 -13.76 -16.76 -7.64
CA ALA A 114 -12.56 -16.83 -6.80
C ALA A 114 -12.90 -17.26 -5.35
N ASN A 115 -13.94 -16.68 -4.75
CA ASN A 115 -14.39 -17.08 -3.41
C ASN A 115 -14.91 -18.51 -3.34
N PHE A 116 -15.60 -18.98 -4.39
CA PHE A 116 -16.03 -20.37 -4.51
C PHE A 116 -14.84 -21.32 -4.54
N VAL A 117 -13.82 -21.03 -5.36
CA VAL A 117 -12.58 -21.83 -5.44
C VAL A 117 -11.86 -21.88 -4.08
N VAL A 118 -11.76 -20.75 -3.35
CA VAL A 118 -11.20 -20.75 -1.99
C VAL A 118 -11.92 -21.75 -1.09
N LYS A 119 -13.25 -21.70 -1.04
CA LYS A 119 -14.06 -22.55 -0.16
C LYS A 119 -13.93 -24.04 -0.51
N LYS A 120 -13.86 -24.37 -1.80
CA LYS A 120 -13.80 -25.76 -2.28
C LYS A 120 -12.42 -26.40 -2.13
N LEU A 121 -11.35 -25.60 -2.25
CA LEU A 121 -9.98 -26.08 -2.12
C LEU A 121 -9.40 -25.90 -0.71
N GLN A 122 -10.17 -25.34 0.22
CA GLN A 122 -9.70 -25.18 1.60
C GLN A 122 -9.58 -26.56 2.26
N ASN A 123 -8.43 -26.80 2.91
CA ASN A 123 -8.10 -28.05 3.61
C ASN A 123 -8.07 -29.29 2.68
N THR A 124 -7.72 -29.12 1.40
CA THR A 124 -7.49 -30.23 0.45
C THR A 124 -6.03 -30.29 0.02
N GLU A 125 -5.60 -31.41 -0.58
CA GLU A 125 -4.23 -31.59 -1.10
C GLU A 125 -3.92 -30.62 -2.27
N ILE A 126 -4.95 -30.23 -3.02
CA ILE A 126 -4.91 -29.24 -4.10
C ILE A 126 -5.12 -27.78 -3.62
N ALA A 127 -4.94 -27.49 -2.33
CA ALA A 127 -5.09 -26.13 -1.77
C ALA A 127 -4.12 -25.08 -2.36
N GLY A 128 -3.08 -25.52 -3.09
CA GLY A 128 -2.13 -24.64 -3.78
C GLY A 128 -2.72 -23.83 -4.95
N TYR A 129 -3.86 -24.25 -5.51
CA TYR A 129 -4.51 -23.55 -6.62
C TYR A 129 -5.45 -22.41 -6.19
N ARG A 130 -5.53 -22.12 -4.89
CA ARG A 130 -6.40 -21.06 -4.36
C ARG A 130 -5.96 -19.66 -4.83
N PRO A 131 -6.91 -18.74 -5.04
CA PRO A 131 -6.57 -17.36 -5.36
C PRO A 131 -5.83 -16.67 -4.20
N PRO A 132 -5.07 -15.61 -4.51
CA PRO A 132 -4.42 -14.79 -3.50
C PRO A 132 -5.46 -14.12 -2.59
N LYS A 133 -5.11 -13.97 -1.32
CA LYS A 133 -5.99 -13.36 -0.32
C LYS A 133 -6.27 -11.90 -0.66
N GLN A 134 -7.52 -11.60 -0.99
CA GLN A 134 -7.96 -10.23 -1.26
C GLN A 134 -8.00 -9.40 0.03
N LYS A 135 -7.41 -8.20 -0.02
CA LYS A 135 -7.53 -7.23 1.07
C LYS A 135 -8.89 -6.53 0.99
N GLU A 136 -9.53 -6.27 2.12
CA GLU A 136 -10.78 -5.51 2.14
C GLU A 136 -10.58 -4.04 1.72
N LYS A 137 -9.45 -3.46 2.13
CA LYS A 137 -9.01 -2.08 1.81
C LYS A 137 -7.93 -2.08 0.74
N ALA A 138 -7.93 -1.04 -0.10
CA ALA A 138 -6.96 -0.86 -1.18
C ALA A 138 -6.86 -2.07 -2.14
N ARG A 139 -7.97 -2.78 -2.34
CA ARG A 139 -8.03 -4.02 -3.14
C ARG A 139 -7.58 -3.81 -4.60
N TYR A 140 -7.86 -2.64 -5.15
CA TYR A 140 -7.49 -2.29 -6.52
C TYR A 140 -6.02 -1.86 -6.67
N MET A 141 -5.29 -1.66 -5.57
CA MET A 141 -3.84 -1.36 -5.60
C MET A 141 -2.99 -2.61 -5.85
N ASN A 142 -3.56 -3.81 -5.69
CA ASN A 142 -2.89 -5.10 -5.94
C ASN A 142 -3.82 -6.01 -6.76
N ILE A 143 -4.55 -5.43 -7.71
CA ILE A 143 -5.52 -6.17 -8.55
C ILE A 143 -4.80 -7.19 -9.44
N GLU A 144 -3.55 -6.89 -9.81
CA GLU A 144 -2.68 -7.73 -10.63
C GLU A 144 -2.54 -9.14 -10.09
N ASP A 145 -2.50 -9.32 -8.77
CA ASP A 145 -2.36 -10.63 -8.14
C ASP A 145 -3.57 -11.52 -8.46
N LEU A 146 -4.78 -10.95 -8.37
CA LEU A 146 -6.02 -11.69 -8.64
C LEU A 146 -6.18 -11.99 -10.13
N VAL A 147 -5.90 -11.00 -10.97
CA VAL A 147 -6.02 -11.14 -12.43
C VAL A 147 -5.03 -12.18 -12.96
N ARG A 148 -3.76 -12.12 -12.51
CA ARG A 148 -2.75 -13.14 -12.86
C ARG A 148 -3.13 -14.53 -12.37
N TRP A 149 -3.75 -14.65 -11.20
CA TRP A 149 -4.31 -15.93 -10.76
C TRP A 149 -5.42 -16.42 -11.71
N GLY A 150 -6.30 -15.53 -12.16
CA GLY A 150 -7.33 -15.83 -13.15
C GLY A 150 -6.74 -16.37 -14.46
N ASP A 151 -5.71 -15.69 -14.98
CA ASP A 151 -4.95 -16.13 -16.16
C ASP A 151 -4.32 -17.53 -15.95
N LYS A 152 -3.66 -17.74 -14.81
CA LYS A 152 -3.05 -19.05 -14.49
C LYS A 152 -4.07 -20.17 -14.30
N ILE A 153 -5.22 -19.89 -13.70
CA ILE A 153 -6.24 -20.91 -13.46
C ILE A 153 -6.98 -21.27 -14.76
N LEU A 154 -7.15 -20.30 -15.67
CA LEU A 154 -7.64 -20.54 -17.03
C LEU A 154 -6.67 -21.44 -17.83
N ILE A 155 -5.37 -21.11 -17.86
CA ILE A 155 -4.34 -21.96 -18.49
C ILE A 155 -4.32 -23.36 -17.88
N LYS A 156 -4.44 -23.48 -16.56
CA LYS A 156 -4.50 -24.80 -15.91
C LYS A 156 -5.74 -25.56 -16.34
N TYR A 157 -6.90 -24.92 -16.45
CA TYR A 157 -8.13 -25.54 -16.92
C TYR A 157 -7.99 -26.06 -18.36
N GLU A 158 -7.45 -25.26 -19.28
CA GLU A 158 -7.18 -25.67 -20.67
C GLU A 158 -6.23 -26.87 -20.76
N ASN A 159 -5.15 -26.86 -19.96
CA ASN A 159 -4.23 -27.98 -19.89
C ASN A 159 -4.91 -29.26 -19.37
N LEU A 160 -5.80 -29.13 -18.37
CA LEU A 160 -6.58 -30.27 -17.88
C LEU A 160 -7.51 -30.80 -18.98
N GLN A 161 -8.20 -29.94 -19.73
CA GLN A 161 -9.06 -30.37 -20.86
C GLN A 161 -8.28 -31.20 -21.90
N ASN A 162 -7.03 -30.84 -22.17
CA ASN A 162 -6.16 -31.53 -23.13
C ASN A 162 -5.44 -32.78 -22.58
N THR A 163 -5.54 -33.04 -21.28
CA THR A 163 -4.84 -34.16 -20.62
C THR A 163 -5.64 -35.46 -20.77
N LYS A 164 -5.01 -36.49 -21.39
CA LYS A 164 -5.65 -37.80 -21.66
C LYS A 164 -5.87 -38.66 -20.42
N THR A 165 -4.95 -38.60 -19.44
CA THR A 165 -5.00 -39.39 -18.21
C THR A 165 -4.83 -38.44 -17.04
N LYS A 166 -5.87 -38.32 -16.22
CA LYS A 166 -5.95 -37.40 -15.08
C LYS A 166 -5.88 -38.17 -13.78
N THR A 167 -5.25 -37.58 -12.77
CA THR A 167 -5.39 -38.07 -11.39
C THR A 167 -6.77 -37.69 -10.82
N ASP A 168 -7.19 -38.32 -9.72
CA ASP A 168 -8.44 -37.98 -9.04
C ASP A 168 -8.48 -36.50 -8.59
N ASP A 169 -7.34 -35.99 -8.14
CA ASP A 169 -7.16 -34.59 -7.77
C ASP A 169 -7.31 -33.64 -8.96
N GLU A 170 -6.82 -34.03 -10.13
CA GLU A 170 -6.96 -33.24 -11.36
C GLU A 170 -8.41 -33.20 -11.86
N ILE A 171 -9.12 -34.34 -11.81
CA ILE A 171 -10.55 -34.41 -12.12
C ILE A 171 -11.35 -33.50 -11.17
N LYS A 172 -11.03 -33.56 -9.87
CA LYS A 172 -11.66 -32.71 -8.85
C LYS A 172 -11.36 -31.23 -9.08
N LEU A 173 -10.11 -30.88 -9.37
CA LEU A 173 -9.70 -29.50 -9.64
C LEU A 173 -10.43 -28.96 -10.88
N GLU A 174 -10.41 -29.70 -11.99
CA GLU A 174 -11.08 -29.36 -13.23
C GLU A 174 -12.56 -29.07 -13.01
N SER A 175 -13.25 -29.94 -12.27
CA SER A 175 -14.65 -29.76 -11.87
C SER A 175 -14.91 -28.45 -11.12
N ILE A 176 -13.95 -27.99 -10.31
CA ILE A 176 -14.09 -26.79 -9.47
C ILE A 176 -13.82 -25.52 -10.28
N ILE A 177 -12.85 -25.57 -11.21
CA ILE A 177 -12.39 -24.37 -11.92
C ILE A 177 -13.05 -24.17 -13.29
N LYS A 178 -13.85 -25.14 -13.77
CA LYS A 178 -14.45 -25.12 -15.12
C LYS A 178 -15.16 -23.83 -15.53
N ASP A 179 -15.78 -23.14 -14.57
CA ASP A 179 -16.55 -21.92 -14.85
C ASP A 179 -15.63 -20.75 -15.25
N VAL A 180 -14.31 -20.85 -15.04
CA VAL A 180 -13.33 -19.87 -15.52
C VAL A 180 -13.39 -19.67 -17.04
N ALA A 181 -13.76 -20.70 -17.80
CA ALA A 181 -13.87 -20.60 -19.26
C ALA A 181 -14.89 -19.55 -19.72
N GLN A 182 -15.92 -19.27 -18.91
CA GLN A 182 -16.90 -18.22 -19.22
C GLN A 182 -16.33 -16.82 -19.08
N LEU A 183 -15.21 -16.67 -18.38
CA LEU A 183 -14.55 -15.40 -18.06
C LEU A 183 -13.28 -15.19 -18.89
N GLU A 184 -12.99 -16.04 -19.88
CA GLU A 184 -11.76 -16.00 -20.69
C GLU A 184 -11.51 -14.61 -21.28
N LYS A 185 -12.50 -14.04 -21.97
CA LYS A 185 -12.36 -12.73 -22.62
C LYS A 185 -12.16 -11.59 -21.61
N SER A 186 -12.87 -11.64 -20.48
CA SER A 186 -12.74 -10.65 -19.41
C SER A 186 -11.37 -10.73 -18.75
N ILE A 187 -10.88 -11.95 -18.50
CA ILE A 187 -9.54 -12.20 -17.97
C ILE A 187 -8.47 -11.72 -18.94
N GLU A 188 -8.64 -11.90 -20.27
CA GLU A 188 -7.72 -11.34 -21.27
C GLU A 188 -7.69 -9.80 -21.18
N ALA A 189 -8.84 -9.15 -21.14
CA ALA A 189 -8.94 -7.69 -21.03
C ALA A 189 -8.29 -7.16 -19.73
N TRP A 190 -8.60 -7.76 -18.58
CA TRP A 190 -7.99 -7.35 -17.31
C TRP A 190 -6.49 -7.64 -17.27
N SER A 191 -6.02 -8.74 -17.87
CA SER A 191 -4.60 -9.07 -17.95
C SER A 191 -3.85 -8.05 -18.80
N GLU A 192 -4.44 -7.62 -19.92
CA GLU A 192 -3.87 -6.57 -20.75
C GLU A 192 -3.88 -5.20 -20.05
N MET A 193 -4.93 -4.87 -19.27
CA MET A 193 -4.94 -3.71 -18.38
C MET A 193 -3.77 -3.75 -17.38
N VAL A 194 -3.48 -4.91 -16.78
CA VAL A 194 -2.35 -5.11 -15.86
C VAL A 194 -1.02 -4.80 -16.55
N VAL A 195 -0.81 -5.34 -17.74
CA VAL A 195 0.40 -5.08 -18.54
C VAL A 195 0.57 -3.59 -18.81
N VAL A 196 -0.51 -2.90 -19.19
CA VAL A 196 -0.49 -1.46 -19.49
C VAL A 196 -0.12 -0.62 -18.28
N PHE A 197 -0.81 -0.80 -17.14
CA PHE A 197 -0.55 0.05 -16.00
C PHE A 197 0.83 -0.21 -15.40
N GLU A 198 1.32 -1.46 -15.39
CA GLU A 198 2.67 -1.79 -14.91
C GLU A 198 3.77 -1.23 -15.83
N LEU A 199 3.51 -1.15 -17.14
CA LEU A 199 4.40 -0.49 -18.08
C LEU A 199 4.52 1.00 -17.75
N ILE A 200 3.39 1.68 -17.56
CA ILE A 200 3.36 3.11 -17.25
C ILE A 200 3.95 3.40 -15.85
N GLU A 201 3.59 2.62 -14.84
CA GLU A 201 4.14 2.76 -13.48
C GLU A 201 5.67 2.62 -13.48
N ARG A 202 6.19 1.57 -14.15
CA ARG A 202 7.63 1.35 -14.24
C ARG A 202 8.35 2.48 -14.95
N PHE A 203 7.78 2.99 -16.05
CA PHE A 203 8.32 4.17 -16.73
C PHE A 203 8.40 5.37 -15.78
N MET A 204 7.28 5.71 -15.11
CA MET A 204 7.24 6.86 -14.21
C MET A 204 8.13 6.69 -12.97
N ASN A 205 8.32 5.46 -12.49
CA ASN A 205 9.22 5.16 -11.38
C ASN A 205 10.70 5.36 -11.75
N ILE A 206 11.07 5.13 -13.02
CA ILE A 206 12.45 5.29 -13.51
C ILE A 206 12.73 6.73 -13.92
N HIS A 207 11.79 7.35 -14.65
CA HIS A 207 11.97 8.68 -15.25
C HIS A 207 11.49 9.83 -14.35
N GLY A 208 10.62 9.56 -13.38
CA GLY A 208 9.94 10.60 -12.61
C GLY A 208 8.96 11.43 -13.46
N LEU A 209 8.32 12.41 -12.83
CA LEU A 209 7.50 13.40 -13.53
C LEU A 209 8.40 14.54 -14.04
N GLN A 210 8.35 14.74 -15.34
CA GLN A 210 9.04 15.78 -16.11
C GLN A 210 8.03 16.48 -17.03
N GLN A 211 8.35 17.68 -17.53
CA GLN A 211 7.47 18.47 -18.41
C GLN A 211 7.07 17.77 -19.73
N ASP A 212 7.86 16.78 -20.17
CA ASP A 212 7.74 16.02 -21.42
C ASP A 212 7.42 14.52 -21.16
N SER A 213 6.93 14.16 -19.97
CA SER A 213 6.70 12.76 -19.59
C SER A 213 5.76 12.02 -20.54
N TYR A 214 4.69 12.70 -20.97
CA TYR A 214 3.71 12.16 -21.91
C TYR A 214 4.37 11.84 -23.25
N GLU A 215 5.05 12.82 -23.85
CA GLU A 215 5.74 12.71 -25.13
C GLU A 215 6.81 11.62 -25.09
N LYS A 216 7.65 11.64 -24.04
CA LYS A 216 8.72 10.66 -23.82
C LYS A 216 8.21 9.24 -23.62
N PHE A 217 7.05 9.06 -22.98
CA PHE A 217 6.43 7.74 -22.90
C PHE A 217 6.06 7.21 -24.29
N TYR A 218 5.45 8.04 -25.14
CA TYR A 218 5.09 7.64 -26.50
C TYR A 218 6.32 7.34 -27.36
N GLU A 219 7.38 8.12 -27.23
CA GLU A 219 8.66 7.87 -27.92
C GLU A 219 9.22 6.48 -27.57
N LEU A 220 9.28 6.14 -26.28
CA LEU A 220 9.91 4.89 -25.83
C LEU A 220 8.99 3.67 -25.86
N HIS A 221 7.68 3.86 -25.72
CA HIS A 221 6.72 2.80 -25.44
C HIS A 221 5.42 2.88 -26.25
N GLY A 222 5.26 3.85 -27.15
CA GLY A 222 4.06 4.02 -27.98
C GLY A 222 3.72 2.77 -28.80
N TYR A 223 4.74 2.07 -29.32
CA TYR A 223 4.54 0.82 -30.07
C TYR A 223 3.86 -0.30 -29.25
N LYS A 224 4.06 -0.32 -27.93
CA LYS A 224 3.41 -1.29 -27.04
C LYS A 224 1.93 -0.98 -26.82
N LEU A 225 1.54 0.29 -26.94
CA LEU A 225 0.12 0.67 -26.90
C LEU A 225 -0.61 0.27 -28.18
N LEU A 226 0.09 0.30 -29.33
CA LEU A 226 -0.47 -0.14 -30.60
C LEU A 226 -0.74 -1.65 -30.63
N SER A 227 0.02 -2.44 -29.87
CA SER A 227 -0.20 -3.89 -29.75
C SER A 227 -1.38 -4.28 -28.85
N LEU A 228 -2.03 -3.31 -28.19
CA LEU A 228 -3.17 -3.61 -27.33
C LEU A 228 -4.37 -4.09 -28.15
N LYS A 229 -5.04 -5.13 -27.69
CA LYS A 229 -6.19 -5.73 -28.37
C LYS A 229 -7.49 -5.17 -27.83
N THR A 230 -7.64 -5.15 -26.50
CA THR A 230 -8.88 -4.87 -25.79
C THR A 230 -9.17 -3.38 -25.67
N ALA A 231 -10.46 -3.04 -25.65
CA ALA A 231 -10.90 -1.64 -25.57
C ALA A 231 -10.67 -1.07 -24.16
N GLU A 232 -10.82 -1.91 -23.14
CA GLU A 232 -10.61 -1.62 -21.73
C GLU A 232 -9.16 -1.20 -21.47
N ALA A 233 -8.18 -1.97 -21.98
CA ALA A 233 -6.76 -1.65 -21.83
C ALA A 233 -6.38 -0.35 -22.55
N LYS A 234 -6.90 -0.14 -23.78
CA LYS A 234 -6.70 1.11 -24.53
C LYS A 234 -7.30 2.32 -23.82
N GLY A 235 -8.51 2.16 -23.29
CA GLY A 235 -9.21 3.19 -22.52
C GLY A 235 -8.47 3.53 -21.22
N LEU A 236 -7.97 2.52 -20.50
CA LEU A 236 -7.15 2.72 -19.31
C LEU A 236 -5.84 3.43 -19.63
N ALA A 237 -5.11 3.01 -20.67
CA ALA A 237 -3.87 3.65 -21.11
C ALA A 237 -4.09 5.14 -21.37
N THR A 238 -5.15 5.46 -22.12
CA THR A 238 -5.51 6.84 -22.48
C THR A 238 -5.80 7.68 -21.24
N GLN A 239 -6.55 7.14 -20.28
CA GLN A 239 -6.88 7.84 -19.04
C GLN A 239 -5.64 8.09 -18.15
N ILE A 240 -4.75 7.11 -18.02
CA ILE A 240 -3.52 7.26 -17.22
C ILE A 240 -2.59 8.28 -17.87
N LEU A 241 -2.37 8.20 -19.20
CA LEU A 241 -1.48 9.12 -19.91
C LEU A 241 -2.03 10.54 -19.96
N SER A 242 -3.34 10.71 -20.13
CA SER A 242 -4.00 12.01 -20.00
C SER A 242 -3.78 12.61 -18.60
N PHE A 243 -3.91 11.80 -17.56
CA PHE A 243 -3.60 12.23 -16.20
C PHE A 243 -2.13 12.66 -16.02
N ILE A 244 -1.18 11.90 -16.56
CA ILE A 244 0.25 12.28 -16.55
C ILE A 244 0.48 13.60 -17.30
N LYS A 245 -0.18 13.78 -18.45
CA LYS A 245 -0.12 15.02 -19.25
C LYS A 245 -0.65 16.24 -18.49
N GLU A 246 -1.64 16.05 -17.63
CA GLU A 246 -2.11 17.13 -16.75
C GLU A 246 -1.14 17.38 -15.59
N GLN A 247 -0.59 16.33 -14.98
CA GLN A 247 0.35 16.46 -13.87
C GLN A 247 1.68 17.08 -14.30
N GLN A 248 2.19 16.82 -15.51
CA GLN A 248 3.47 17.36 -15.97
C GLN A 248 3.52 18.90 -16.04
N LYS A 249 2.35 19.57 -16.13
CA LYS A 249 2.25 21.03 -16.17
C LYS A 249 2.81 21.74 -14.94
N VAL A 250 2.98 21.02 -13.83
CA VAL A 250 3.55 21.58 -12.58
C VAL A 250 5.09 21.54 -12.55
N CYS A 251 5.72 20.89 -13.52
CA CYS A 251 7.17 20.75 -13.61
C CYS A 251 7.78 21.97 -14.29
N ASN A 252 8.92 22.44 -13.76
CA ASN A 252 9.74 23.44 -14.42
C ASN A 252 10.62 22.81 -15.51
N GLU A 253 11.25 23.64 -16.33
CA GLU A 253 12.23 23.20 -17.32
C GLU A 253 13.37 22.42 -16.65
N ASN A 254 13.77 21.30 -17.28
CA ASN A 254 14.84 20.40 -16.81
C ASN A 254 14.65 19.85 -15.39
N GLU A 255 13.43 19.89 -14.87
CA GLU A 255 13.09 19.35 -13.55
C GLU A 255 12.65 17.90 -13.63
N ARG A 256 12.83 17.19 -12.52
CA ARG A 256 12.27 15.87 -12.30
C ARG A 256 11.73 15.75 -10.88
N LEU A 257 10.46 15.39 -10.77
CA LEU A 257 9.74 15.20 -9.52
C LEU A 257 9.37 13.73 -9.33
N LEU A 258 9.09 13.34 -8.10
CA LEU A 258 8.48 12.03 -7.82
C LEU A 258 7.01 12.05 -8.21
N HIS A 259 6.50 10.96 -8.79
CA HIS A 259 5.09 10.81 -9.14
C HIS A 259 4.36 9.71 -8.38
N SER A 260 5.06 8.95 -7.53
CA SER A 260 4.44 7.88 -6.76
C SER A 260 4.96 7.82 -5.33
N SER A 261 4.07 7.39 -4.43
CA SER A 261 4.36 7.11 -3.03
C SER A 261 4.50 5.62 -2.72
N GLN A 262 4.62 4.75 -3.75
CA GLN A 262 4.79 3.29 -3.61
C GLN A 262 5.83 2.86 -2.55
N LEU A 263 6.93 3.60 -2.41
CA LEU A 263 7.96 3.36 -1.39
C LEU A 263 7.38 3.41 0.04
N ILE A 264 6.48 4.37 0.32
CA ILE A 264 5.82 4.54 1.62
C ILE A 264 4.86 3.37 1.89
N GLU A 265 4.09 2.92 0.90
CA GLU A 265 3.23 1.74 1.04
C GLU A 265 4.04 0.49 1.37
N SER A 266 5.19 0.36 0.71
CA SER A 266 6.13 -0.73 0.96
C SER A 266 6.75 -0.66 2.37
N LEU A 267 7.12 0.54 2.86
CA LEU A 267 7.57 0.76 4.23
C LEU A 267 6.51 0.37 5.25
N PHE A 268 5.25 0.78 5.04
CA PHE A 268 4.15 0.36 5.92
C PHE A 268 3.90 -1.15 5.86
N GLY A 269 4.09 -1.78 4.70
CA GLY A 269 4.06 -3.24 4.57
C GLY A 269 5.12 -3.92 5.44
N LYS A 270 6.36 -3.43 5.38
CA LYS A 270 7.49 -3.94 6.18
C LYS A 270 7.30 -3.70 7.67
N LEU A 271 6.78 -2.54 8.07
CA LEU A 271 6.42 -2.26 9.46
C LEU A 271 5.36 -3.24 9.98
N LYS A 272 4.28 -3.45 9.22
CA LYS A 272 3.22 -4.41 9.60
C LYS A 272 3.76 -5.83 9.73
N PHE A 273 4.70 -6.22 8.87
CA PHE A 273 5.38 -7.51 8.96
C PHE A 273 6.19 -7.65 10.26
N LEU A 274 6.93 -6.60 10.65
CA LEU A 274 7.68 -6.59 11.91
C LEU A 274 6.76 -6.59 13.14
N GLU A 275 5.66 -5.84 13.11
CA GLU A 275 4.70 -5.78 14.21
C GLU A 275 3.91 -7.09 14.41
N LYS A 276 3.84 -7.96 13.39
CA LYS A 276 3.07 -9.22 13.41
C LYS A 276 1.65 -8.98 13.95
N GLU A 277 1.29 -9.63 15.05
CA GLU A 277 -0.03 -9.52 15.69
C GLU A 277 -0.30 -8.14 16.33
N GLN A 278 0.75 -7.38 16.64
CA GLN A 278 0.67 -6.06 17.27
C GLN A 278 0.09 -5.00 16.33
N SER A 279 0.19 -5.22 15.00
CA SER A 279 -0.34 -4.32 13.97
C SER A 279 -1.86 -4.09 14.03
N LYS A 280 -2.59 -4.91 14.80
CA LYS A 280 -4.06 -4.90 14.86
C LYS A 280 -4.66 -4.02 15.96
N SER A 281 -3.91 -3.64 16.99
CA SER A 281 -4.44 -3.02 18.22
C SER A 281 -4.00 -1.57 18.42
N SER A 282 -2.69 -1.29 18.48
CA SER A 282 -2.12 0.05 18.71
C SER A 282 -0.64 0.08 18.28
N PHE A 283 -0.13 1.26 17.90
CA PHE A 283 1.30 1.43 17.61
C PHE A 283 2.15 1.16 18.85
N THR A 284 3.36 0.65 18.64
CA THR A 284 4.39 0.47 19.67
C THR A 284 5.63 1.26 19.31
N ASN A 285 6.65 1.29 20.16
CA ASN A 285 7.93 1.91 19.81
C ASN A 285 8.61 1.27 18.58
N LEU A 286 8.12 0.11 18.09
CA LEU A 286 8.55 -0.49 16.83
C LEU A 286 8.35 0.43 15.63
N ILE A 287 7.49 1.45 15.69
CA ILE A 287 7.38 2.43 14.59
C ILE A 287 8.70 3.17 14.34
N LEU A 288 9.59 3.30 15.35
CA LEU A 288 10.93 3.86 15.17
C LEU A 288 11.81 3.00 14.26
N SER A 289 11.50 1.71 14.08
CA SER A 289 12.22 0.84 13.14
C SER A 289 12.13 1.32 11.70
N VAL A 290 11.12 2.13 11.34
CA VAL A 290 11.00 2.75 10.02
C VAL A 290 12.24 3.61 9.69
N GLY A 291 12.83 4.28 10.68
CA GLY A 291 14.08 5.03 10.50
C GLY A 291 15.24 4.12 10.09
N ALA A 292 15.34 2.94 10.69
CA ALA A 292 16.35 1.94 10.33
C ALA A 292 16.09 1.33 8.94
N MET A 293 14.85 1.26 8.48
CA MET A 293 14.50 0.70 7.16
C MET A 293 14.96 1.58 5.98
N VAL A 294 15.06 2.90 6.17
CA VAL A 294 15.51 3.85 5.13
C VAL A 294 16.97 4.25 5.29
N SER A 295 17.61 3.90 6.40
CA SER A 295 19.00 4.25 6.67
C SER A 295 19.98 3.30 5.98
N LYS A 296 21.12 3.85 5.51
CA LYS A 296 22.26 3.02 5.10
C LYS A 296 22.95 2.45 6.34
N THR A 297 22.97 1.12 6.45
CA THR A 297 23.67 0.41 7.53
C THR A 297 25.18 0.49 7.32
N THR A 298 25.79 1.56 7.83
CA THR A 298 27.25 1.75 7.83
C THR A 298 27.78 1.59 9.25
N THR A 299 29.01 1.06 9.40
CA THR A 299 29.64 0.90 10.73
C THR A 299 29.71 2.22 11.49
N THR A 300 30.07 3.30 10.81
CA THR A 300 30.11 4.65 11.37
C THR A 300 28.73 5.14 11.80
N GLY A 301 27.70 4.91 10.98
CA GLY A 301 26.33 5.29 11.29
C GLY A 301 25.76 4.52 12.49
N LEU A 302 26.02 3.20 12.55
CA LEU A 302 25.62 2.36 13.68
C LEU A 302 26.31 2.78 14.97
N LYS A 303 27.63 3.01 14.94
CA LYS A 303 28.40 3.47 16.10
C LYS A 303 27.83 4.79 16.63
N LYS A 304 27.65 5.79 15.76
CA LYS A 304 27.08 7.08 16.13
C LYS A 304 25.67 6.94 16.70
N ALA A 305 24.82 6.10 16.13
CA ALA A 305 23.47 5.88 16.63
C ALA A 305 23.46 5.28 18.05
N LEU A 306 24.30 4.27 18.29
CA LEU A 306 24.45 3.62 19.61
C LEU A 306 25.04 4.56 20.66
N GLU A 307 25.97 5.45 20.27
CA GLU A 307 26.56 6.45 21.17
C GLU A 307 25.60 7.60 21.49
N THR A 308 24.67 7.92 20.59
CA THR A 308 23.78 9.10 20.73
C THR A 308 22.44 8.75 21.36
N VAL A 309 21.90 7.55 21.11
CA VAL A 309 20.54 7.17 21.50
C VAL A 309 20.58 5.98 22.45
N ASN A 310 20.13 6.19 23.68
CA ASN A 310 19.98 5.14 24.67
C ASN A 310 18.51 4.68 24.81
N VAL A 311 18.32 3.56 25.52
CA VAL A 311 16.99 2.95 25.76
C VAL A 311 16.06 3.89 26.51
N ASP A 312 16.56 4.70 27.44
CA ASP A 312 15.74 5.65 28.20
C ASP A 312 15.14 6.74 27.33
N MET A 313 15.86 7.20 26.31
CA MET A 313 15.33 8.14 25.32
C MET A 313 14.16 7.53 24.54
N ILE A 314 14.30 6.26 24.13
CA ILE A 314 13.24 5.52 23.42
C ILE A 314 12.01 5.36 24.33
N ASN A 315 12.20 5.01 25.60
CA ASN A 315 11.12 4.86 26.57
C ASN A 315 10.41 6.19 26.85
N LYS A 316 11.16 7.28 27.06
CA LYS A 316 10.61 8.63 27.24
C LYS A 316 9.81 9.07 26.00
N TRP A 317 10.34 8.82 24.81
CA TRP A 317 9.64 9.11 23.56
C TRP A 317 8.35 8.31 23.45
N SER A 318 8.39 6.99 23.71
CA SER A 318 7.22 6.11 23.66
C SER A 318 6.13 6.56 24.63
N LYS A 319 6.49 6.88 25.88
CA LYS A 319 5.54 7.38 26.89
C LYS A 319 4.89 8.71 26.46
N LYS A 320 5.66 9.60 25.83
CA LYS A 320 5.19 10.92 25.39
C LYS A 320 4.32 10.86 24.13
N LYS A 321 4.70 10.05 23.14
CA LYS A 321 4.09 10.06 21.80
C LYS A 321 3.04 8.97 21.59
N ILE A 322 3.26 7.78 22.14
CA ILE A 322 2.35 6.64 22.01
C ILE A 322 1.45 6.55 23.25
N GLY A 323 2.02 6.75 24.43
CA GLY A 323 1.32 6.54 25.70
C GLY A 323 1.25 5.06 26.07
N THR A 324 0.20 4.68 26.82
CA THR A 324 -0.02 3.28 27.24
C THR A 324 -0.57 2.45 26.09
N THR A 325 0.16 1.40 25.68
CA THR A 325 -0.27 0.48 24.62
C THR A 325 -1.39 -0.44 25.10
N ILE A 326 -2.18 -1.00 24.18
CA ILE A 326 -3.25 -1.95 24.52
C ILE A 326 -2.68 -3.21 25.20
N GLN A 327 -1.46 -3.60 24.86
CA GLN A 327 -0.78 -4.74 25.46
C GLN A 327 -0.35 -4.43 26.90
N ALA A 328 0.09 -3.20 27.17
CA ALA A 328 0.37 -2.77 28.53
C ALA A 328 -0.92 -2.78 29.37
N GLN A 329 -2.04 -2.28 28.82
CA GLN A 329 -3.36 -2.35 29.48
C GLN A 329 -3.81 -3.80 29.72
N ARG A 330 -3.61 -4.70 28.75
CA ARG A 330 -3.92 -6.13 28.93
C ARG A 330 -3.05 -6.76 30.01
N LYS A 331 -1.75 -6.48 30.01
CA LYS A 331 -0.83 -6.99 31.04
C LYS A 331 -1.20 -6.48 32.43
N GLU A 332 -1.58 -5.21 32.54
CA GLU A 332 -2.10 -4.62 33.77
C GLU A 332 -3.39 -5.33 34.22
N LEU A 333 -4.37 -5.50 33.33
CA LEU A 333 -5.62 -6.20 33.61
C LEU A 333 -5.40 -7.65 34.07
N TYR A 334 -4.57 -8.41 33.37
CA TYR A 334 -4.26 -9.81 33.71
C TYR A 334 -3.31 -9.96 34.89
N GLY A 335 -2.66 -8.87 35.33
CA GLY A 335 -1.87 -8.82 36.56
C GLY A 335 -2.68 -8.46 37.80
N LEU A 336 -3.98 -8.15 37.65
CA LEU A 336 -4.87 -7.92 38.79
C LEU A 336 -5.20 -9.26 39.46
N GLU A 337 -4.74 -9.44 40.69
CA GLU A 337 -5.17 -10.55 41.54
C GLU A 337 -6.54 -10.23 42.16
N ARG A 338 -7.41 -11.24 42.24
CA ARG A 338 -8.65 -11.10 43.02
C ARG A 338 -8.26 -11.01 44.48
N VAL A 339 -8.62 -9.90 45.14
CA VAL A 339 -8.75 -9.91 46.60
C VAL A 339 -9.88 -10.89 46.90
N GLU A 340 -9.56 -12.05 47.48
CA GLU A 340 -10.56 -12.95 48.04
C GLU A 340 -11.31 -12.19 49.14
N GLN A 341 -12.45 -11.60 48.79
CA GLN A 341 -13.46 -11.27 49.77
C GLN A 341 -14.03 -12.61 50.25
N ASN A 342 -13.67 -13.00 51.47
CA ASN A 342 -14.29 -14.07 52.24
C ASN A 342 -15.82 -14.04 52.02
N ARG A 343 -16.31 -14.87 51.10
CA ARG A 343 -17.75 -15.07 50.83
C ARG A 343 -18.36 -16.12 51.76
N ASP A 344 -17.56 -16.74 52.64
CA ASP A 344 -18.00 -17.83 53.50
C ASP A 344 -18.53 -17.39 54.88
N SER A 345 -18.66 -16.09 55.18
CA SER A 345 -19.15 -15.62 56.48
C SER A 345 -20.58 -15.04 56.48
N LYS A 346 -21.37 -15.23 55.41
CA LYS A 346 -22.79 -14.78 55.37
C LYS A 346 -23.79 -15.77 54.77
N VAL A 347 -23.62 -17.06 55.05
CA VAL A 347 -24.73 -18.03 54.93
C VAL A 347 -25.00 -18.65 56.29
N SER A 348 -25.53 -17.84 57.21
CA SER A 348 -26.26 -18.36 58.36
C SER A 348 -27.62 -18.84 57.86
N LEU A 349 -27.73 -20.11 57.50
CA LEU A 349 -29.00 -20.79 57.30
C LEU A 349 -29.78 -20.74 58.63
N LYS A 350 -30.74 -19.81 58.73
CA LYS A 350 -31.82 -19.93 59.71
C LYS A 350 -32.69 -21.10 59.24
N VAL A 351 -32.53 -22.25 59.89
CA VAL A 351 -33.47 -23.36 59.82
C VAL A 351 -34.71 -22.92 60.60
N ALA A 352 -35.86 -22.90 59.92
CA ALA A 352 -37.19 -22.74 60.51
C ALA A 352 -37.75 -24.10 60.89
#